data_AF-A0A950HHQ4-F1
#
_entry.id   AF-A0A950HHQ4-F1
#
_cell.length_a   1.000
_cell.length_b   1.000
_cell.length_c   1.000
_cell.angle_alpha   90.00
_cell.angle_beta   90.00
_cell.angle_gamma   90.00
#
_symmetry.space_group_name_H-M   'P 1'
#
loop_
_entity.id
_entity.type
_entity.pdbx_description
1 polymer ?
#
loop_
_entity_poly.entity_id
_entity_poly.type
_entity_poly.pdbx_seq_one_letter_code
_entity_poly.pdbx_strand_id
1 'polypeptide(L)'
;MAIFLTKDSRVIVQGMTGSQGRKHTQRMLAAGSQVVGGVTPGKGGQSVDFEGVSLPVFDSVAESMAATGADVSVVFVPPRFARAAVLEAIDAGIGLAVVITEGIPVHDAAAFCAHAGATGLASGPVRTRIVGPNCPGVISPGASNAGIIPADITGPGRIGLVSKSGTLTYQMMFELRDIGFSTCVGVGGDPVIGSTHIDALRAFEDDPD
;
A
#
# COMPACT_ATOMS: atom_id res chain seq x y z
N MET A 1 -12.43 -0.44 13.75
CA MET A 1 -12.97 -0.50 12.38
C MET A 1 -11.94 -0.02 11.36
N ALA A 2 -11.14 -0.95 10.87
CA ALA A 2 -10.24 -0.76 9.73
C ALA A 2 -9.62 -2.11 9.36
N ILE A 3 -9.59 -2.43 8.07
CA ILE A 3 -8.93 -3.63 7.55
C ILE A 3 -7.64 -3.27 6.83
N PHE A 4 -6.63 -4.13 6.92
CA PHE A 4 -5.32 -4.05 6.25
C PHE A 4 -4.42 -2.84 6.58
N LEU A 5 -4.97 -1.63 6.72
CA LEU A 5 -4.25 -0.39 6.96
C LEU A 5 -4.92 0.37 8.10
N THR A 6 -4.19 0.59 9.19
CA THR A 6 -4.69 1.30 10.38
C THR A 6 -3.85 2.53 10.66
N LYS A 7 -4.25 3.33 11.67
CA LYS A 7 -3.47 4.47 12.15
C LYS A 7 -2.08 4.09 12.69
N ASP A 8 -1.90 2.83 13.10
CA ASP A 8 -0.67 2.32 13.73
C ASP A 8 0.29 1.73 12.69
N SER A 9 -0.17 1.54 11.46
CA SER A 9 0.65 1.07 10.34
C SER A 9 1.78 2.05 10.02
N ARG A 10 3.00 1.52 9.92
CA ARG A 10 4.22 2.27 9.61
C ARG A 10 4.63 2.02 8.16
N VAL A 11 4.52 3.08 7.37
CA VAL A 11 4.61 3.01 5.91
C VAL A 11 6.00 3.38 5.42
N ILE A 12 6.59 2.54 4.58
CA ILE A 12 7.75 2.89 3.75
C ILE A 12 7.33 3.02 2.29
N VAL A 13 8.08 3.85 1.55
CA VAL A 13 7.81 4.09 0.12
C VAL A 13 8.95 3.59 -0.74
N GLN A 14 8.73 2.52 -1.49
CA GLN A 14 9.67 2.07 -2.51
C GLN A 14 9.59 2.98 -3.74
N GLY A 15 10.72 3.58 -4.11
CA GLY A 15 10.77 4.62 -5.13
C GLY A 15 10.44 6.02 -4.61
N MET A 16 10.58 6.27 -3.28
CA MET A 16 10.26 7.57 -2.65
C MET A 16 10.95 8.77 -3.31
N THR A 17 12.18 8.60 -3.79
CA THR A 17 12.93 9.70 -4.42
C THR A 17 12.53 9.98 -5.88
N GLY A 18 11.66 9.15 -6.46
CA GLY A 18 11.09 9.36 -7.80
C GLY A 18 9.93 10.36 -7.77
N SER A 19 9.52 10.87 -8.94
CA SER A 19 8.49 11.92 -9.06
C SER A 19 7.15 11.53 -8.40
N GLN A 20 6.60 10.35 -8.74
CA GLN A 20 5.34 9.89 -8.15
C GLN A 20 5.48 9.50 -6.69
N GLY A 21 6.57 8.80 -6.32
CA GLY A 21 6.87 8.44 -4.94
C GLY A 21 6.95 9.68 -4.04
N ARG A 22 7.66 10.73 -4.46
CA ARG A 22 7.76 11.99 -3.70
C ARG A 22 6.40 12.67 -3.56
N LYS A 23 5.69 12.85 -4.67
CA LYS A 23 4.37 13.50 -4.68
C LYS A 23 3.37 12.80 -3.75
N HIS A 24 3.31 11.48 -3.81
CA HIS A 24 2.34 10.72 -3.02
C HIS A 24 2.80 10.48 -1.59
N THR A 25 4.11 10.45 -1.30
CA THR A 25 4.61 10.49 0.09
C THR A 25 4.12 11.74 0.81
N GLN A 26 4.24 12.91 0.18
CA GLN A 26 3.74 14.16 0.75
C GLN A 26 2.22 14.09 1.02
N ARG A 27 1.46 13.54 0.08
CA ARG A 27 -0.01 13.40 0.24
C ARG A 27 -0.38 12.40 1.32
N MET A 28 0.35 11.29 1.45
CA MET A 28 0.12 10.31 2.52
C MET A 28 0.43 10.90 3.89
N LEU A 29 1.51 11.68 4.02
CA LEU A 29 1.82 12.45 5.23
C LEU A 29 0.71 13.45 5.57
N ALA A 30 0.26 14.23 4.59
CA ALA A 30 -0.85 15.17 4.77
C ALA A 30 -2.19 14.49 5.13
N ALA A 31 -2.37 13.24 4.70
CA ALA A 31 -3.51 12.40 5.06
C ALA A 31 -3.41 11.74 6.46
N GLY A 32 -2.33 12.00 7.20
CA GLY A 32 -2.11 11.47 8.56
C GLY A 32 -1.41 10.11 8.62
N SER A 33 -0.91 9.59 7.49
CA SER A 33 -0.22 8.30 7.46
C SER A 33 1.14 8.38 8.15
N GLN A 34 1.52 7.38 8.95
CA GLN A 34 2.84 7.29 9.53
C GLN A 34 3.87 6.82 8.50
N VAL A 35 4.27 7.70 7.58
CA VAL A 35 5.39 7.41 6.68
C VAL A 35 6.70 7.53 7.45
N VAL A 36 7.47 6.45 7.51
CA VAL A 36 8.70 6.34 8.33
C VAL A 36 9.99 6.35 7.51
N GLY A 37 9.90 6.30 6.18
CA GLY A 37 11.05 6.36 5.30
C GLY A 37 10.73 5.92 3.88
N GLY A 38 11.78 5.77 3.07
CA GLY A 38 11.65 5.23 1.73
C GLY A 38 12.85 4.43 1.31
N VAL A 39 12.66 3.63 0.25
CA VAL A 39 13.70 2.80 -0.32
C VAL A 39 14.01 3.30 -1.72
N THR A 40 15.28 3.57 -2.00
CA THR A 40 15.77 3.80 -3.36
C THR A 40 17.21 3.27 -3.43
N PRO A 41 17.44 2.11 -4.08
CA PRO A 41 18.77 1.53 -4.17
C PRO A 41 19.80 2.51 -4.75
N GLY A 42 20.98 2.58 -4.12
CA GLY A 42 22.05 3.52 -4.42
C GLY A 42 21.88 4.91 -3.78
N LYS A 43 20.86 5.11 -2.95
CA LYS A 43 20.62 6.38 -2.22
C LYS A 43 20.45 6.18 -0.71
N GLY A 44 20.78 5.01 -0.18
CA GLY A 44 20.82 4.76 1.26
C GLY A 44 21.64 5.82 2.01
N GLY A 45 21.18 6.18 3.21
CA GLY A 45 21.81 7.19 4.07
C GLY A 45 21.47 8.64 3.73
N GLN A 46 20.72 8.89 2.64
CA GLN A 46 20.16 10.22 2.34
C GLN A 46 18.87 10.48 3.14
N SER A 47 18.40 11.72 3.11
CA SER A 47 17.06 12.09 3.58
C SER A 47 16.30 12.89 2.50
N VAL A 48 14.97 12.89 2.59
CA VAL A 48 14.10 13.73 1.76
C VAL A 48 13.15 14.51 2.66
N ASP A 49 13.13 15.83 2.49
CA ASP A 49 12.21 16.70 3.23
C ASP A 49 10.86 16.85 2.53
N PHE A 50 9.80 16.71 3.34
CA PHE A 50 8.40 16.87 3.00
C PHE A 50 7.75 17.88 3.97
N GLU A 51 7.79 19.17 3.61
CA GLU A 51 7.11 20.25 4.35
C GLU A 51 7.35 20.23 5.87
N GLY A 52 8.60 19.99 6.28
CA GLY A 52 9.02 19.97 7.68
C GLY A 52 9.17 18.58 8.29
N VAL A 53 8.81 17.52 7.55
CA VAL A 53 9.09 16.13 7.92
C VAL A 53 10.28 15.62 7.11
N SER A 54 11.38 15.30 7.78
CA SER A 54 12.56 14.70 7.14
C SER A 54 12.48 13.18 7.21
N LEU A 55 12.45 12.49 6.07
CA LEU A 55 12.34 11.04 5.99
C LEU A 55 13.64 10.40 5.50
N PRO A 56 14.15 9.35 6.17
CA PRO A 56 15.36 8.65 5.74
C PRO A 56 15.12 7.83 4.47
N VAL A 57 16.17 7.71 3.66
CA VAL A 57 16.23 6.83 2.49
C VAL A 57 17.16 5.65 2.80
N PHE A 58 16.70 4.46 2.51
CA PHE A 58 17.43 3.20 2.69
C PHE A 58 17.74 2.56 1.35
N ASP A 59 18.75 1.69 1.32
CA ASP A 59 19.08 0.93 0.11
C ASP A 59 18.20 -0.31 -0.06
N SER A 60 17.63 -0.82 1.03
CA SER A 60 16.74 -1.99 1.00
C SER A 60 15.53 -1.89 1.93
N VAL A 61 14.50 -2.68 1.63
CA VAL A 61 13.30 -2.83 2.49
C VAL A 61 13.68 -3.41 3.85
N ALA A 62 14.54 -4.44 3.88
CA ALA A 62 14.95 -5.08 5.13
C ALA A 62 15.66 -4.11 6.08
N GLU A 63 16.58 -3.28 5.56
CA GLU A 63 17.25 -2.23 6.33
C GLU A 63 16.24 -1.21 6.87
N SER A 64 15.31 -0.75 6.01
CA SER A 64 14.28 0.19 6.41
C SER A 64 13.39 -0.36 7.53
N MET A 65 12.95 -1.62 7.42
CA MET A 65 12.17 -2.30 8.45
C MET A 65 12.94 -2.40 9.77
N ALA A 66 14.21 -2.80 9.73
CA ALA A 66 15.04 -2.92 10.94
C ALA A 66 15.21 -1.57 11.65
N ALA A 67 15.34 -0.48 10.91
CA ALA A 67 15.53 0.86 11.46
C ALA A 67 14.23 1.51 11.98
N THR A 68 13.09 1.21 11.35
CA THR A 68 11.84 1.98 11.55
C THR A 68 10.67 1.17 12.11
N GLY A 69 10.75 -0.16 12.04
CA GLY A 69 9.64 -1.06 12.34
C GLY A 69 8.51 -0.99 11.30
N ALA A 70 8.81 -0.61 10.05
CA ALA A 70 7.84 -0.57 8.97
C ALA A 70 7.15 -1.93 8.76
N ASP A 71 5.84 -1.89 8.55
CA ASP A 71 5.00 -3.07 8.29
C ASP A 71 4.17 -2.93 7.00
N VAL A 72 4.19 -1.75 6.37
CA VAL A 72 3.55 -1.46 5.09
C VAL A 72 4.58 -0.90 4.09
N SER A 73 4.57 -1.40 2.86
CA SER A 73 5.36 -0.87 1.74
C SER A 73 4.46 -0.41 0.60
N VAL A 74 4.55 0.86 0.21
CA VAL A 74 3.88 1.39 -0.99
C VAL A 74 4.87 1.48 -2.14
N VAL A 75 4.54 0.84 -3.26
CA VAL A 75 5.43 0.67 -4.42
C VAL A 75 5.06 1.65 -5.53
N PHE A 76 5.90 2.67 -5.72
CA PHE A 76 5.85 3.63 -6.84
C PHE A 76 6.99 3.41 -7.85
N VAL A 77 7.44 2.17 -7.97
CA VAL A 77 8.57 1.77 -8.81
C VAL A 77 8.11 1.54 -10.26
N PRO A 78 8.84 1.99 -11.30
CA PRO A 78 8.46 1.75 -12.69
C PRO A 78 8.24 0.26 -13.04
N PRO A 79 7.38 -0.06 -14.02
CA PRO A 79 6.92 -1.44 -14.26
C PRO A 79 8.04 -2.45 -14.46
N ARG A 80 9.08 -2.06 -15.22
CA ARG A 80 10.27 -2.89 -15.50
C ARG A 80 11.06 -3.32 -14.25
N PHE A 81 10.86 -2.64 -13.13
CA PHE A 81 11.55 -2.91 -11.86
C PHE A 81 10.59 -3.37 -10.75
N ALA A 82 9.28 -3.31 -11.00
CA ALA A 82 8.27 -3.54 -9.97
C ALA A 82 8.32 -4.98 -9.43
N ARG A 83 8.61 -5.99 -10.28
CA ARG A 83 8.77 -7.38 -9.83
C ARG A 83 9.84 -7.51 -8.74
N ALA A 84 11.03 -6.95 -8.97
CA ALA A 84 12.13 -7.03 -8.02
C ALA A 84 11.79 -6.31 -6.71
N ALA A 85 11.21 -5.12 -6.79
CA ALA A 85 10.77 -4.33 -5.64
C ALA A 85 9.72 -5.06 -4.77
N VAL A 86 8.75 -5.73 -5.40
CA VAL A 86 7.72 -6.48 -4.68
C VAL A 86 8.30 -7.75 -4.05
N LEU A 87 9.14 -8.48 -4.77
CA LEU A 87 9.83 -9.66 -4.22
C LEU A 87 10.71 -9.30 -3.03
N GLU A 88 11.46 -8.19 -3.10
CA GLU A 88 12.27 -7.69 -1.99
C GLU A 88 11.42 -7.44 -0.74
N ALA A 89 10.23 -6.85 -0.90
CA ALA A 89 9.33 -6.59 0.20
C ALA A 89 8.78 -7.89 0.84
N ILE A 90 8.44 -8.87 0.00
CA ILE A 90 8.00 -10.20 0.45
C ILE A 90 9.11 -10.91 1.22
N ASP A 91 10.35 -10.90 0.69
CA ASP A 91 11.50 -11.57 1.30
C ASP A 91 11.89 -10.94 2.64
N ALA A 92 11.84 -9.61 2.72
CA ALA A 92 12.01 -8.86 3.96
C ALA A 92 10.92 -9.16 5.00
N GLY A 93 9.77 -9.69 4.55
CA GLY A 93 8.64 -10.06 5.41
C GLY A 93 7.74 -8.89 5.78
N ILE A 94 7.58 -7.92 4.88
CA ILE A 94 6.63 -6.82 5.08
C ILE A 94 5.21 -7.38 5.24
N GLY A 95 4.38 -6.80 6.14
CA GLY A 95 3.02 -7.29 6.36
C GLY A 95 2.09 -7.00 5.17
N LEU A 96 2.17 -5.79 4.62
CA LEU A 96 1.37 -5.33 3.49
C LEU A 96 2.23 -4.65 2.42
N ALA A 97 2.12 -5.09 1.17
CA ALA A 97 2.68 -4.44 -0.01
C ALA A 97 1.56 -3.87 -0.89
N VAL A 98 1.50 -2.55 -1.04
CA VAL A 98 0.55 -1.86 -1.92
C VAL A 98 1.24 -1.47 -3.21
N VAL A 99 0.87 -2.12 -4.31
CA VAL A 99 1.52 -1.99 -5.61
C VAL A 99 0.70 -1.05 -6.49
N ILE A 100 1.11 0.22 -6.56
CA ILE A 100 0.39 1.24 -7.33
C ILE A 100 0.65 1.11 -8.82
N THR A 101 1.87 0.69 -9.17
CA THR A 101 2.39 0.65 -10.55
C THR A 101 1.45 -0.05 -11.52
N GLU A 102 1.12 0.65 -12.62
CA GLU A 102 0.36 0.15 -13.77
C GLU A 102 1.31 -0.35 -14.87
N GLY A 103 0.88 -1.32 -15.67
CA GLY A 103 1.62 -1.80 -16.85
C GLY A 103 2.70 -2.83 -16.52
N ILE A 104 2.60 -3.49 -15.38
CA ILE A 104 3.45 -4.64 -15.04
C ILE A 104 3.09 -5.81 -15.95
N PRO A 105 4.07 -6.53 -16.55
CA PRO A 105 3.79 -7.74 -17.30
C PRO A 105 3.02 -8.76 -16.46
N VAL A 106 1.98 -9.38 -17.02
CA VAL A 106 1.14 -10.36 -16.29
C VAL A 106 1.97 -11.51 -15.70
N HIS A 107 3.00 -11.96 -16.41
CA HIS A 107 3.94 -12.97 -15.92
C HIS A 107 4.65 -12.53 -14.64
N ASP A 108 5.07 -11.27 -14.55
CA ASP A 108 5.78 -10.74 -13.39
C ASP A 108 4.85 -10.60 -12.19
N ALA A 109 3.60 -10.18 -12.42
CA ALA A 109 2.56 -10.16 -11.40
C ALA A 109 2.24 -11.56 -10.87
N ALA A 110 2.07 -12.53 -11.76
CA ALA A 110 1.88 -13.92 -11.39
C ALA A 110 3.05 -14.47 -10.55
N ALA A 111 4.30 -14.13 -10.93
CA ALA A 111 5.48 -14.58 -10.21
C ALA A 111 5.53 -14.06 -8.77
N PHE A 112 5.32 -12.76 -8.52
CA PHE A 112 5.36 -12.25 -7.15
C PHE A 112 4.13 -12.64 -6.32
N CYS A 113 2.94 -12.80 -6.92
CA CYS A 113 1.76 -13.29 -6.20
C CYS A 113 1.96 -14.76 -5.78
N ALA A 114 2.50 -15.59 -6.67
CA ALA A 114 2.85 -16.97 -6.34
C ALA A 114 3.92 -17.04 -5.24
N HIS A 115 4.93 -16.16 -5.28
CA HIS A 115 5.96 -16.08 -4.25
C HIS A 115 5.40 -15.69 -2.88
N ALA A 116 4.51 -14.70 -2.82
CA ALA A 116 3.81 -14.32 -1.59
C ALA A 116 2.94 -15.47 -1.03
N GLY A 117 2.28 -16.23 -1.91
CA GLY A 117 1.52 -17.42 -1.52
C GLY A 117 2.42 -18.57 -1.02
N ALA A 118 3.56 -18.81 -1.67
CA ALA A 118 4.48 -19.89 -1.32
C ALA A 118 5.26 -19.63 -0.02
N THR A 119 5.57 -18.36 0.28
CA THR A 119 6.19 -17.98 1.56
C THR A 119 5.25 -18.17 2.76
N GLY A 120 3.95 -18.40 2.49
CA GLY A 120 2.98 -18.88 3.46
C GLY A 120 2.44 -20.26 3.10
N LEU A 121 3.22 -21.34 3.26
CA LEU A 121 2.73 -22.67 3.65
C LEU A 121 3.88 -23.68 3.86
N ALA A 122 4.21 -23.88 5.14
CA ALA A 122 4.47 -25.20 5.70
C ALA A 122 3.70 -25.36 7.03
N SER A 123 3.51 -24.28 7.82
CA SER A 123 2.71 -24.30 9.06
C SER A 123 2.26 -22.90 9.57
N GLY A 124 2.26 -21.83 8.77
CA GLY A 124 2.05 -20.46 9.26
C GLY A 124 1.24 -19.56 8.32
N PRO A 125 0.80 -18.37 8.79
CA PRO A 125 0.02 -17.42 7.98
C PRO A 125 0.84 -16.86 6.81
N VAL A 126 0.15 -16.42 5.75
CA VAL A 126 0.73 -15.67 4.61
C VAL A 126 1.55 -14.50 5.16
N ARG A 127 2.84 -14.46 4.81
CA ARG A 127 3.77 -13.49 5.40
C ARG A 127 3.55 -12.07 4.91
N THR A 128 3.18 -11.91 3.64
CA THR A 128 2.97 -10.60 3.00
C THR A 128 1.68 -10.58 2.22
N ARG A 129 0.75 -9.69 2.59
CA ARG A 129 -0.44 -9.39 1.80
C ARG A 129 -0.07 -8.42 0.68
N ILE A 130 -0.59 -8.66 -0.52
CA ILE A 130 -0.42 -7.75 -1.66
C ILE A 130 -1.77 -7.09 -1.99
N VAL A 131 -1.78 -5.79 -2.24
CA VAL A 131 -2.90 -5.05 -2.85
C VAL A 131 -2.41 -4.44 -4.17
N GLY A 132 -3.17 -4.60 -5.25
CA GLY A 132 -2.72 -4.29 -6.61
C GLY A 132 -2.17 -5.52 -7.35
N PRO A 133 -1.41 -5.34 -8.45
CA PRO A 133 -0.91 -4.07 -9.00
C PRO A 133 -2.00 -3.21 -9.66
N ASN A 134 -1.59 -2.10 -10.30
CA ASN A 134 -2.48 -1.18 -11.02
C ASN A 134 -3.70 -0.78 -10.19
N CYS A 135 -3.43 -0.19 -9.02
CA CYS A 135 -4.46 0.10 -8.04
C CYS A 135 -4.30 1.49 -7.44
N PRO A 136 -5.39 2.09 -6.92
CA PRO A 136 -5.28 3.35 -6.20
C PRO A 136 -4.69 3.18 -4.78
N GLY A 137 -4.66 1.96 -4.26
CA GLY A 137 -4.14 1.62 -2.94
C GLY A 137 -5.22 1.37 -1.89
N VAL A 138 -4.89 1.63 -0.62
CA VAL A 138 -5.78 1.44 0.54
C VAL A 138 -5.85 2.74 1.33
N ILE A 139 -7.05 3.13 1.77
CA ILE A 139 -7.23 4.25 2.69
C ILE A 139 -8.19 3.86 3.80
N SER A 140 -7.85 4.21 5.04
CA SER A 140 -8.77 4.23 6.18
C SER A 140 -8.97 5.71 6.53
N PRO A 141 -10.06 6.35 6.08
CA PRO A 141 -10.22 7.81 6.12
C PRO A 141 -10.00 8.40 7.52
N GLY A 142 -9.19 9.46 7.61
CA GLY A 142 -8.82 10.10 8.87
C GLY A 142 -7.79 9.33 9.72
N ALA A 143 -7.37 8.12 9.30
CA ALA A 143 -6.41 7.29 10.02
C ALA A 143 -5.10 7.07 9.25
N SER A 144 -5.17 6.59 8.00
CA SER A 144 -3.99 6.28 7.19
C SER A 144 -4.33 6.13 5.72
N ASN A 145 -3.37 6.39 4.85
CA ASN A 145 -3.47 6.28 3.40
C ASN A 145 -2.18 5.66 2.82
N ALA A 146 -2.32 4.54 2.13
CA ALA A 146 -1.25 3.85 1.44
C ALA A 146 -1.57 3.81 -0.05
N GLY A 147 -1.23 4.89 -0.77
CA GLY A 147 -1.42 4.97 -2.22
C GLY A 147 -1.73 6.37 -2.73
N ILE A 148 -2.71 6.43 -3.64
CA ILE A 148 -3.07 7.63 -4.41
C ILE A 148 -4.53 8.06 -4.25
N ILE A 149 -5.28 7.41 -3.35
CA ILE A 149 -6.67 7.79 -3.05
C ILE A 149 -6.67 9.20 -2.43
N PRO A 150 -7.47 10.15 -2.93
CA PRO A 150 -7.58 11.47 -2.32
C PRO A 150 -8.22 11.34 -0.92
N ALA A 151 -7.60 11.95 0.09
CA ALA A 151 -8.02 11.83 1.48
C ALA A 151 -9.08 12.86 1.90
N ASP A 152 -9.31 13.89 1.10
CA ASP A 152 -10.16 15.05 1.38
C ASP A 152 -11.60 14.93 0.84
N ILE A 153 -11.92 13.82 0.18
CA ILE A 153 -13.25 13.61 -0.43
C ILE A 153 -14.26 12.92 0.48
N THR A 154 -13.82 12.28 1.57
CA THR A 154 -14.68 11.54 2.50
C THR A 154 -14.06 11.46 3.90
N GLY A 155 -14.90 11.24 4.91
CA GLY A 155 -14.49 11.07 6.31
C GLY A 155 -14.61 9.62 6.81
N PRO A 156 -14.18 9.36 8.06
CA PRO A 156 -14.39 8.06 8.70
C PRO A 156 -15.88 7.76 8.83
N GLY A 157 -16.24 6.49 8.68
CA GLY A 157 -17.62 6.01 8.82
C GLY A 157 -17.70 4.49 8.72
N ARG A 158 -18.91 3.95 8.54
CA ARG A 158 -19.20 2.50 8.69
C ARG A 158 -19.20 1.69 7.40
N ILE A 159 -18.97 2.32 6.25
CA ILE A 159 -19.02 1.60 4.96
C ILE A 159 -17.65 1.02 4.64
N GLY A 160 -17.58 -0.30 4.46
CA GLY A 160 -16.45 -0.95 3.80
C GLY A 160 -16.59 -0.89 2.29
N LEU A 161 -15.51 -0.58 1.57
CA LEU A 161 -15.53 -0.51 0.10
C LEU A 161 -14.36 -1.27 -0.51
N VAL A 162 -14.65 -2.10 -1.51
CA VAL A 162 -13.66 -2.79 -2.34
C VAL A 162 -13.97 -2.58 -3.82
N SER A 163 -12.96 -2.31 -4.63
CA SER A 163 -13.14 -1.98 -6.05
C SER A 163 -11.90 -2.28 -6.89
N LYS A 164 -12.10 -2.62 -8.17
CA LYS A 164 -11.00 -2.71 -9.16
C LYS A 164 -10.59 -1.34 -9.73
N SER A 165 -11.48 -0.34 -9.69
CA SER A 165 -11.31 0.93 -10.40
C SER A 165 -10.97 2.07 -9.44
N GLY A 166 -9.95 2.88 -9.78
CA GLY A 166 -9.56 4.05 -8.99
C GLY A 166 -10.61 5.15 -8.96
N THR A 167 -10.91 5.76 -10.10
CA THR A 167 -11.82 6.94 -10.14
C THR A 167 -13.25 6.61 -9.72
N LEU A 168 -13.75 5.41 -10.02
CA LEU A 168 -15.07 4.99 -9.56
C LEU A 168 -15.10 4.79 -8.03
N THR A 169 -14.01 4.33 -7.42
CA THR A 169 -13.84 4.31 -5.96
C THR A 169 -14.03 5.70 -5.39
N TYR A 170 -13.39 6.72 -5.98
CA TYR A 170 -13.45 8.09 -5.49
C TYR A 170 -14.87 8.67 -5.61
N GLN A 171 -15.56 8.35 -6.70
CA GLN A 171 -16.94 8.78 -6.89
C GLN A 171 -17.84 8.21 -5.78
N MET A 172 -17.75 6.90 -5.49
CA MET A 172 -18.55 6.30 -4.41
C MET A 172 -18.18 6.87 -3.03
N MET A 173 -16.89 7.13 -2.80
CA MET A 173 -16.43 7.79 -1.58
C MET A 173 -17.03 9.19 -1.39
N PHE A 174 -17.15 9.96 -2.46
CA PHE A 174 -17.71 11.30 -2.45
C PHE A 174 -19.23 11.31 -2.30
N GLU A 175 -19.94 10.44 -3.04
CA GLU A 175 -21.41 10.37 -3.00
C GLU A 175 -21.94 9.90 -1.64
N LEU A 176 -21.18 9.04 -0.94
CA LEU A 176 -21.56 8.49 0.37
C LEU A 176 -20.82 9.15 1.54
N ARG A 177 -20.22 10.33 1.32
CA ARG A 177 -19.37 11.01 2.32
C ARG A 177 -20.07 11.37 3.63
N ASP A 178 -21.38 11.58 3.59
CA ASP A 178 -22.17 11.91 4.78
C ASP A 178 -22.31 10.69 5.72
N ILE A 179 -22.08 9.47 5.21
CA ILE A 179 -22.02 8.24 6.00
C ILE A 179 -20.58 7.89 6.36
N GLY A 180 -19.64 8.13 5.43
CA GLY A 180 -18.22 7.85 5.58
C GLY A 180 -17.86 6.37 5.45
N PHE A 181 -16.55 6.09 5.43
CA PHE A 181 -16.00 4.77 5.17
C PHE A 181 -15.06 4.29 6.27
N SER A 182 -15.04 2.98 6.51
CA SER A 182 -14.09 2.34 7.44
C SER A 182 -12.73 2.18 6.76
N THR A 183 -12.73 1.45 5.64
CA THR A 183 -11.59 1.28 4.76
C THR A 183 -12.09 1.20 3.31
N CYS A 184 -11.37 1.82 2.38
CA CYS A 184 -11.54 1.64 0.95
C CYS A 184 -10.31 0.93 0.37
N VAL A 185 -10.53 -0.23 -0.26
CA VAL A 185 -9.50 -1.08 -0.84
C VAL A 185 -9.63 -1.10 -2.36
N GLY A 186 -8.71 -0.44 -3.05
CA GLY A 186 -8.54 -0.62 -4.48
C GLY A 186 -7.72 -1.87 -4.76
N VAL A 187 -8.36 -2.98 -5.15
CA VAL A 187 -7.65 -4.28 -5.36
C VAL A 187 -6.84 -4.33 -6.64
N GLY A 188 -7.16 -3.47 -7.60
CA GLY A 188 -6.42 -3.31 -8.85
C GLY A 188 -7.18 -3.74 -10.10
N GLY A 189 -6.80 -3.14 -11.23
CA GLY A 189 -7.41 -3.36 -12.54
C GLY A 189 -6.85 -4.55 -13.32
N ASP A 190 -5.65 -5.01 -12.96
CA ASP A 190 -4.91 -6.00 -13.75
C ASP A 190 -5.55 -7.40 -13.73
N PRO A 191 -5.19 -8.29 -14.69
CA PRO A 191 -5.70 -9.67 -14.74
C PRO A 191 -5.25 -10.53 -13.55
N VAL A 192 -4.05 -10.26 -13.04
CA VAL A 192 -3.48 -10.95 -11.87
C VAL A 192 -3.21 -9.91 -10.80
N ILE A 193 -3.87 -10.08 -9.65
CA ILE A 193 -3.78 -9.21 -8.48
C ILE A 193 -3.46 -10.02 -7.24
N GLY A 194 -3.02 -9.35 -6.18
CA GLY A 194 -2.76 -9.95 -4.88
C GLY A 194 -4.06 -10.32 -4.15
N SER A 195 -4.59 -9.38 -3.37
CA SER A 195 -5.86 -9.53 -2.65
C SER A 195 -7.04 -9.32 -3.59
N THR A 196 -8.02 -10.21 -3.49
CA THR A 196 -9.25 -10.19 -4.31
C THR A 196 -10.41 -9.55 -3.56
N HIS A 197 -11.57 -9.42 -4.22
CA HIS A 197 -12.81 -9.02 -3.54
C HIS A 197 -13.19 -9.99 -2.42
N ILE A 198 -12.96 -11.29 -2.61
CA ILE A 198 -13.29 -12.30 -1.59
C ILE A 198 -12.43 -12.08 -0.34
N ASP A 199 -11.15 -11.76 -0.52
CA ASP A 199 -10.24 -11.51 0.61
C ASP A 199 -10.63 -10.23 1.36
N ALA A 200 -11.01 -9.17 0.64
CA ALA A 200 -11.48 -7.94 1.26
C ALA A 200 -12.83 -8.13 1.98
N LEU A 201 -13.79 -8.83 1.35
CA LEU A 201 -15.10 -9.12 1.95
C LEU A 201 -14.96 -9.97 3.22
N ARG A 202 -14.09 -10.97 3.22
CA ARG A 202 -13.77 -11.74 4.44
C ARG A 202 -13.18 -10.86 5.52
N ALA A 203 -12.20 -10.01 5.17
CA ALA A 203 -11.61 -9.10 6.14
C ALA A 203 -12.62 -8.11 6.73
N PHE A 204 -13.58 -7.63 5.93
CA PHE A 204 -14.67 -6.78 6.43
C PHE A 204 -15.66 -7.56 7.32
N GLU A 205 -16.00 -8.80 6.98
CA GLU A 205 -16.85 -9.65 7.82
C GLU A 205 -16.18 -9.99 9.17
N ASP A 206 -14.85 -10.18 9.15
CA ASP A 206 -14.06 -10.49 10.34
C ASP A 206 -13.71 -9.24 11.18
N ASP A 207 -13.97 -8.02 10.70
CA ASP A 207 -13.79 -6.78 11.48
C ASP A 207 -14.95 -6.66 12.50
N PRO A 208 -14.67 -6.67 13.81
CA PRO A 208 -15.73 -6.67 14.83
C PRO A 208 -16.46 -5.34 14.99
N ASP A 209 -15.96 -4.27 14.38
CA ASP A 209 -16.52 -2.91 14.41
C ASP A 209 -17.18 -2.53 13.09
#